data_AF-A0A090RPP8-F1
#
_entry.id   AF-A0A090RPP8-F1
#
_cell.length_a   1.000
_cell.length_b   1.000
_cell.length_c   1.000
_cell.angle_alpha   90.00
_cell.angle_beta   90.00
_cell.angle_gamma   90.00
#
_symmetry.space_group_name_H-M   'P 1'
#
loop_
_entity.id
_entity.type
_entity.pdbx_description
1 polymer ?
#
loop_
_entity_poly.entity_id
_entity_poly.type
_entity_poly.pdbx_seq_one_letter_code
_entity_poly.pdbx_strand_id
1 'polypeptide(L)'
;MQPLIDDFERRNPDILIDYKAVSSNLLTQQIRDSATPPPDVTISSVMDQQIRLVNDGYALRTPYTDKSVLPSWTHWREELYGFSYEPAVIVFNRAFLDGKRTPTNRVELIHFIRRHSNELQAKIGLFDIRKVGMGYLLWSFERAQATNYGQFLELFNSHDALTFNSSAAMLDAVNRGDINMAYNVVGSYAKSFEEDNDGIVVVAATDYTPVIIRSAFVNKTTETPIHAQRFLNYLLSYQGQKVMAEQTNMPPIRLDVESEKTAHVMRNRLADQLKPLPLDVSLLVISDQSKKQIVISEWENALKDYE
;
A
#
# COMPACT_ATOMS: atom_id res chain seq x y z
N MET A 1 7.20 4.91 10.21
CA MET A 1 8.14 6.01 9.91
C MET A 1 8.98 6.40 11.11
N GLN A 2 8.41 6.52 12.33
CA GLN A 2 9.14 6.99 13.52
C GLN A 2 10.55 6.40 13.71
N PRO A 3 10.77 5.06 13.66
CA PRO A 3 12.13 4.52 13.87
C PRO A 3 13.16 4.99 12.83
N LEU A 4 12.73 5.24 11.60
CA LEU A 4 13.58 5.77 10.52
C LEU A 4 13.89 7.25 10.75
N ILE A 5 12.92 8.02 11.24
CA ILE A 5 13.11 9.44 11.55
C ILE A 5 14.08 9.59 12.72
N ASP A 6 13.87 8.84 13.81
CA ASP A 6 14.72 8.89 15.00
C ASP A 6 16.18 8.50 14.68
N ASP A 7 16.39 7.46 13.87
CA ASP A 7 17.73 7.07 13.45
C ASP A 7 18.36 8.07 12.47
N PHE A 8 17.56 8.71 11.60
CA PHE A 8 18.05 9.77 10.73
C PHE A 8 18.51 11.00 11.51
N GLU A 9 17.69 11.52 12.43
CA GLU A 9 18.00 12.71 13.23
C GLU A 9 19.22 12.47 14.12
N ARG A 10 19.33 11.28 14.75
CA ARG A 10 20.52 10.93 15.53
C ARG A 10 21.81 10.93 14.69
N ARG A 11 21.74 10.61 13.39
CA ARG A 11 22.89 10.61 12.48
C ARG A 11 23.15 11.98 11.83
N ASN A 12 22.17 12.86 11.84
CA ASN A 12 22.21 14.18 11.21
C ASN A 12 21.71 15.21 12.23
N PRO A 13 22.48 15.50 13.30
CA PRO A 13 22.05 16.39 14.38
C PRO A 13 21.83 17.85 13.92
N ASP A 14 22.29 18.19 12.71
CA ASP A 14 22.06 19.46 12.02
C ASP A 14 20.70 19.53 11.30
N ILE A 15 19.94 18.44 11.23
CA ILE A 15 18.67 18.35 10.48
C ILE A 15 17.57 17.85 11.42
N LEU A 16 16.49 18.63 11.52
CA LEU A 16 15.25 18.24 12.21
C LEU A 16 14.18 17.87 11.18
N ILE A 17 13.38 16.84 11.47
CA ILE A 17 12.30 16.39 10.61
C ILE A 17 10.95 16.83 11.18
N ASP A 18 10.25 17.72 10.47
CA ASP A 18 8.83 17.95 10.68
C ASP A 18 8.02 16.94 9.86
N TYR A 19 7.45 15.94 10.54
CA TYR A 19 6.70 14.86 9.91
C TYR A 19 5.19 15.05 10.04
N LYS A 20 4.50 15.15 8.89
CA LYS A 20 3.05 15.23 8.83
C LYS A 20 2.45 14.07 8.03
N ALA A 21 1.61 13.28 8.70
CA ALA A 21 0.81 12.24 8.04
C ALA A 21 -0.54 12.82 7.60
N VAL A 22 -0.86 12.67 6.31
CA VAL A 22 -2.16 13.03 5.71
C VAL A 22 -2.58 11.95 4.71
N SER A 23 -3.85 11.97 4.28
CA SER A 23 -4.29 11.09 3.20
C SER A 23 -3.54 11.39 1.89
N SER A 24 -3.27 10.37 1.07
CA SER A 24 -2.55 10.54 -0.20
C SER A 24 -3.28 11.47 -1.18
N ASN A 25 -4.61 11.52 -1.13
CA ASN A 25 -5.41 12.44 -1.94
C ASN A 25 -5.19 13.89 -1.52
N LEU A 26 -5.23 14.18 -0.21
CA LEU A 26 -4.95 15.52 0.31
C LEU A 26 -3.50 15.93 0.01
N LEU A 27 -2.54 15.03 0.21
CA LEU A 27 -1.14 15.27 -0.13
C LEU A 27 -0.95 15.62 -1.61
N THR A 28 -1.59 14.86 -2.51
CA THR A 28 -1.55 15.11 -3.95
C THR A 28 -2.17 16.45 -4.31
N GLN A 29 -3.29 16.81 -3.68
CA GLN A 29 -3.93 18.10 -3.87
C GLN A 29 -3.02 19.26 -3.41
N GLN A 30 -2.42 19.14 -2.23
CA GLN A 30 -1.52 20.16 -1.67
C GLN A 30 -0.27 20.38 -2.54
N ILE A 31 0.33 19.31 -3.06
CA ILE A 31 1.50 19.43 -3.95
C ILE A 31 1.14 20.13 -5.26
N ARG A 32 -0.08 19.92 -5.77
CA ARG A 32 -0.56 20.56 -7.02
C ARG A 32 -1.03 21.99 -6.82
N ASP A 33 -1.37 22.37 -5.60
CA ASP A 33 -1.83 23.70 -5.26
C ASP A 33 -0.64 24.64 -5.02
N SER A 34 -0.44 25.60 -5.92
CA SER A 34 0.64 26.59 -5.81
C SER A 34 0.50 27.55 -4.62
N ALA A 35 -0.68 27.65 -4.01
CA ALA A 35 -0.89 28.46 -2.81
C ALA A 35 -0.39 27.78 -1.53
N THR A 36 -0.17 26.46 -1.56
CA THR A 36 0.29 25.69 -0.41
C THR A 36 1.76 25.30 -0.62
N PRO A 37 2.69 25.71 0.27
CA PRO A 37 4.07 25.23 0.21
C PRO A 37 4.11 23.70 0.32
N PRO A 38 4.67 22.97 -0.67
CA PRO A 38 4.77 21.53 -0.58
C PRO A 38 5.83 21.13 0.46
N PRO A 39 5.77 19.91 1.01
CA PRO A 39 6.84 19.41 1.87
C PRO A 39 8.16 19.31 1.11
N ASP A 40 9.30 19.21 1.79
CA ASP A 40 10.58 18.98 1.11
C ASP A 40 10.65 17.59 0.46
N VAL A 41 10.16 16.57 1.18
CA VAL A 41 10.08 15.18 0.72
C VAL A 41 8.63 14.69 0.78
N THR A 42 8.13 14.19 -0.34
CA THR A 42 6.83 13.51 -0.42
C THR A 42 7.04 12.02 -0.22
N ILE A 43 6.22 11.39 0.63
CA ILE A 43 6.21 9.93 0.83
C ILE A 43 4.77 9.42 0.69
N SER A 44 4.56 8.38 -0.11
CA SER A 44 3.24 7.74 -0.23
C SER A 44 3.36 6.30 -0.74
N SER A 45 2.39 5.46 -0.37
CA SER A 45 2.23 4.12 -0.94
C SER A 45 1.23 4.08 -2.11
N VAL A 46 0.58 5.19 -2.44
CA VAL A 46 -0.34 5.27 -3.59
C VAL A 46 0.46 5.59 -4.85
N MET A 47 0.91 4.53 -5.50
CA MET A 47 1.97 4.54 -6.53
C MET A 47 1.57 5.29 -7.80
N ASP A 48 0.32 5.16 -8.25
CA ASP A 48 -0.22 5.85 -9.42
C ASP A 48 -0.24 7.38 -9.22
N GLN A 49 -0.54 7.85 -8.01
CA GLN A 49 -0.50 9.27 -7.67
C GLN A 49 0.95 9.79 -7.65
N GLN A 50 1.87 9.05 -7.03
CA GLN A 50 3.28 9.43 -6.95
C GLN A 50 3.92 9.53 -8.34
N ILE A 51 3.74 8.52 -9.19
CA ILE A 51 4.32 8.55 -10.53
C ILE A 51 3.70 9.66 -11.38
N ARG A 52 2.39 9.96 -11.19
CA ARG A 52 1.72 11.03 -11.92
C ARG A 52 2.27 12.40 -11.51
N LEU A 53 2.48 12.64 -10.22
CA LEU A 53 3.12 13.88 -9.73
C LEU A 53 4.52 14.05 -10.32
N VAL A 54 5.33 13.00 -10.30
CA VAL A 54 6.68 13.02 -10.88
C VAL A 54 6.61 13.29 -12.39
N ASN A 55 5.73 12.60 -13.11
CA ASN A 55 5.56 12.77 -14.56
C ASN A 55 5.07 14.18 -14.94
N ASP A 56 4.24 14.79 -14.09
CA ASP A 56 3.75 16.16 -14.28
C ASP A 56 4.80 17.23 -13.88
N GLY A 57 6.00 16.82 -13.42
CA GLY A 57 7.14 17.71 -13.18
C GLY A 57 7.25 18.28 -11.76
N TYR A 58 6.55 17.68 -10.78
CA TYR A 58 6.60 18.10 -9.38
C TYR A 58 7.85 17.62 -8.62
N ALA A 59 8.61 16.68 -9.18
CA ALA A 59 9.79 16.11 -8.54
C ALA A 59 11.10 16.77 -9.00
N LEU A 60 12.04 16.90 -8.06
CA LEU A 60 13.43 17.21 -8.34
C LEU A 60 14.17 15.93 -8.76
N ARG A 61 14.88 15.99 -9.89
CA ARG A 61 15.81 14.92 -10.26
C ARG A 61 16.91 14.80 -9.21
N THR A 62 16.95 13.65 -8.54
CA THR A 62 17.79 13.39 -7.39
C THR A 62 18.59 12.10 -7.63
N PRO A 63 19.77 12.17 -8.28
CA PRO A 63 20.56 10.99 -8.58
C PRO A 63 20.98 10.24 -7.32
N TYR A 64 20.84 8.91 -7.34
CA TYR A 64 21.30 8.01 -6.30
C TYR A 64 22.52 7.23 -6.80
N THR A 65 23.61 7.23 -6.04
CA THR A 65 24.92 6.69 -6.48
C THR A 65 24.93 5.16 -6.56
N ASP A 66 24.23 4.47 -5.65
CA ASP A 66 24.31 3.02 -5.51
C ASP A 66 23.07 2.32 -6.09
N LYS A 67 22.76 2.54 -7.37
CA LYS A 67 21.57 1.91 -7.98
C LYS A 67 21.67 0.40 -8.09
N SER A 68 22.88 -0.15 -8.02
CA SER A 68 23.12 -1.59 -8.15
C SER A 68 22.46 -2.42 -7.04
N VAL A 69 22.28 -1.83 -5.86
CA VAL A 69 21.63 -2.48 -4.72
C VAL A 69 20.11 -2.31 -4.72
N LEU A 70 19.56 -1.55 -5.67
CA LEU A 70 18.12 -1.35 -5.83
C LEU A 70 17.63 -2.11 -7.06
N PRO A 71 16.52 -2.87 -6.97
CA PRO A 71 15.92 -3.45 -8.16
C PRO A 71 15.51 -2.37 -9.18
N SER A 72 15.65 -2.66 -10.47
CA SER A 72 15.35 -1.69 -11.54
C SER A 72 13.88 -1.22 -11.56
N TRP A 73 12.96 -2.06 -11.08
CA TRP A 73 11.53 -1.76 -11.02
C TRP A 73 11.11 -0.93 -9.80
N THR A 74 12.04 -0.56 -8.91
CA THR A 74 11.75 0.24 -7.71
C THR A 74 12.15 1.71 -7.86
N HIS A 75 12.49 2.19 -9.05
CA HIS A 75 12.82 3.59 -9.24
C HIS A 75 12.46 4.09 -10.64
N TRP A 76 12.14 5.37 -10.73
CA TRP A 76 11.68 6.01 -11.97
C TRP A 76 12.41 7.34 -12.17
N ARG A 77 13.13 7.45 -13.30
CA ARG A 77 13.76 8.68 -13.81
C ARG A 77 14.71 9.42 -12.85
N GLU A 78 15.23 8.72 -11.84
CA GLU A 78 16.00 9.35 -10.74
C GLU A 78 15.21 10.41 -9.96
N GLU A 79 13.89 10.39 -10.07
CA GLU A 79 12.99 11.37 -9.47
C GLU A 79 12.13 10.71 -8.40
N LEU A 80 11.76 9.44 -8.58
CA LEU A 80 10.94 8.67 -7.66
C LEU A 80 11.62 7.37 -7.28
N TYR A 81 11.67 7.09 -5.98
CA TYR A 81 12.30 5.89 -5.45
C TYR A 81 11.36 5.17 -4.50
N GLY A 82 11.07 3.92 -4.81
CA GLY A 82 10.54 2.96 -3.86
C GLY A 82 11.54 2.69 -2.74
N PHE A 83 11.05 2.41 -1.53
CA PHE A 83 11.91 2.03 -0.41
C PHE A 83 11.33 0.91 0.46
N SER A 84 10.11 0.43 0.19
CA SER A 84 9.53 -0.74 0.87
C SER A 84 8.77 -1.65 -0.10
N TYR A 85 8.42 -2.85 0.35
CA TYR A 85 7.79 -3.91 -0.44
C TYR A 85 6.61 -4.54 0.32
N GLU A 86 5.45 -3.91 0.28
CA GLU A 86 4.32 -4.18 1.19
C GLU A 86 3.21 -5.00 0.50
N PRO A 87 2.99 -6.29 0.84
CA PRO A 87 1.91 -7.09 0.27
C PRO A 87 0.52 -6.59 0.67
N ALA A 88 -0.47 -6.67 -0.22
CA ALA A 88 -1.88 -6.48 0.11
C ALA A 88 -2.50 -7.83 0.52
N VAL A 89 -3.05 -7.89 1.72
CA VAL A 89 -3.51 -9.12 2.39
C VAL A 89 -5.00 -9.09 2.68
N ILE A 90 -5.55 -10.27 2.95
CA ILE A 90 -6.89 -10.45 3.50
C ILE A 90 -6.73 -10.63 5.01
N VAL A 91 -7.61 -10.03 5.79
CA VAL A 91 -7.60 -10.17 7.25
C VAL A 91 -8.94 -10.69 7.71
N PHE A 92 -8.94 -11.69 8.60
CA PHE A 92 -10.14 -12.23 9.23
C PHE A 92 -10.15 -11.97 10.72
N ASN A 93 -11.34 -11.85 11.30
CA ASN A 93 -11.50 -11.93 12.75
C ASN A 93 -11.19 -13.36 13.20
N ARG A 94 -10.31 -13.51 14.20
CA ARG A 94 -9.83 -14.82 14.65
C ARG A 94 -10.94 -15.68 15.24
N ALA A 95 -11.81 -15.10 16.06
CA ALA A 95 -12.93 -15.82 16.66
C ALA A 95 -13.94 -16.28 15.60
N PHE A 96 -14.18 -15.45 14.58
CA PHE A 96 -14.98 -15.86 13.43
C PHE A 96 -14.32 -17.01 12.65
N LEU A 97 -12.99 -17.00 12.50
CA LEU A 97 -12.29 -18.03 11.72
C LEU A 97 -12.10 -19.35 12.48
N ASP A 98 -12.31 -19.36 13.80
CA ASP A 98 -12.11 -20.55 14.63
C ASP A 98 -12.98 -21.73 14.18
N GLY A 99 -12.37 -22.91 14.11
CA GLY A 99 -13.00 -24.13 13.58
C GLY A 99 -13.31 -24.11 12.07
N LYS A 100 -12.99 -23.03 11.33
CA LYS A 100 -13.23 -22.93 9.88
C LYS A 100 -11.93 -23.12 9.10
N ARG A 101 -12.01 -23.75 7.92
CA ARG A 101 -10.87 -23.82 7.00
C ARG A 101 -10.62 -22.45 6.37
N THR A 102 -9.50 -21.82 6.69
CA THR A 102 -9.07 -20.53 6.11
C THR A 102 -8.93 -20.64 4.58
N PRO A 103 -9.57 -19.77 3.80
CA PRO A 103 -9.37 -19.75 2.35
C PRO A 103 -7.99 -19.21 2.02
N THR A 104 -7.24 -19.87 1.14
CA THR A 104 -5.86 -19.47 0.81
C THR A 104 -5.75 -18.75 -0.53
N ASN A 105 -6.79 -18.75 -1.35
CA ASN A 105 -6.85 -18.06 -2.64
C ASN A 105 -8.25 -17.51 -2.90
N ARG A 106 -8.40 -16.69 -3.95
CA ARG A 106 -9.67 -16.02 -4.25
C ARG A 106 -10.82 -16.95 -4.64
N VAL A 107 -10.55 -18.09 -5.29
CA VAL A 107 -11.60 -19.07 -5.61
C VAL A 107 -12.14 -19.69 -4.32
N GLU A 108 -11.25 -20.08 -3.42
CA GLU A 108 -11.64 -20.54 -2.08
C GLU A 108 -12.34 -19.47 -1.27
N LEU A 109 -11.91 -18.21 -1.38
CA LEU A 109 -12.51 -17.07 -0.69
C LEU A 109 -13.97 -16.86 -1.11
N ILE A 110 -14.26 -16.93 -2.42
CA ILE A 110 -15.64 -16.83 -2.94
C ILE A 110 -16.51 -17.96 -2.35
N HIS A 111 -16.01 -19.20 -2.34
CA HIS A 111 -16.72 -20.31 -1.74
C HIS A 111 -16.88 -20.17 -0.22
N PHE A 112 -15.86 -19.64 0.46
CA PHE A 112 -15.88 -19.39 1.89
C PHE A 112 -16.94 -18.37 2.26
N ILE A 113 -16.99 -17.24 1.55
CA ILE A 113 -18.01 -16.19 1.78
C ILE A 113 -19.41 -16.76 1.54
N ARG A 114 -19.63 -17.48 0.43
CA ARG A 114 -20.93 -18.12 0.15
C ARG A 114 -21.35 -19.14 1.21
N ARG A 115 -20.40 -19.95 1.72
CA ARG A 115 -20.67 -20.94 2.77
C ARG A 115 -21.03 -20.30 4.11
N HIS A 116 -20.39 -19.18 4.43
CA HIS A 116 -20.56 -18.45 5.69
C HIS A 116 -21.36 -17.15 5.49
N SER A 117 -22.27 -17.14 4.52
CA SER A 117 -22.95 -15.92 4.04
C SER A 117 -23.65 -15.17 5.17
N ASN A 118 -24.44 -15.86 6.00
CA ASN A 118 -25.13 -15.24 7.15
C ASN A 118 -24.18 -14.60 8.16
N GLU A 119 -22.98 -15.17 8.36
CA GLU A 119 -21.98 -14.64 9.29
C GLU A 119 -21.18 -13.47 8.68
N LEU A 120 -21.22 -13.30 7.36
CA LEU A 120 -20.49 -12.27 6.61
C LEU A 120 -21.39 -11.16 6.07
N GLN A 121 -22.72 -11.29 6.18
CA GLN A 121 -23.66 -10.22 5.84
C GLN A 121 -23.35 -8.96 6.65
N ALA A 122 -23.19 -7.83 5.95
CA ALA A 122 -22.78 -6.54 6.51
C ALA A 122 -21.48 -6.59 7.34
N LYS A 123 -20.63 -7.61 7.12
CA LYS A 123 -19.42 -7.89 7.90
C LYS A 123 -18.17 -8.08 7.04
N ILE A 124 -18.19 -7.57 5.80
CA ILE A 124 -17.02 -7.51 4.92
C ILE A 124 -16.58 -6.05 4.80
N GLY A 125 -15.31 -5.75 5.08
CA GLY A 125 -14.71 -4.43 4.94
C GLY A 125 -13.88 -4.29 3.66
N LEU A 126 -14.12 -3.22 2.94
CA LEU A 126 -13.40 -2.81 1.73
C LEU A 126 -12.87 -1.38 1.89
N PHE A 127 -11.90 -0.98 1.09
CA PHE A 127 -11.61 0.44 0.92
C PHE A 127 -12.74 1.14 0.14
N ASP A 128 -13.07 2.38 0.52
CA ASP A 128 -13.85 3.28 -0.35
C ASP A 128 -12.97 3.76 -1.51
N ILE A 129 -13.05 3.13 -2.67
CA ILE A 129 -12.16 3.44 -3.81
C ILE A 129 -12.39 4.86 -4.38
N ARG A 130 -13.51 5.50 -4.04
CA ARG A 130 -13.83 6.87 -4.46
C ARG A 130 -12.98 7.88 -3.69
N LYS A 131 -12.68 7.56 -2.43
CA LYS A 131 -12.05 8.48 -1.47
C LYS A 131 -10.65 8.06 -1.06
N VAL A 132 -10.29 6.79 -1.24
CA VAL A 132 -9.01 6.24 -0.79
C VAL A 132 -8.17 5.83 -2.00
N GLY A 133 -7.07 6.55 -2.25
CA GLY A 133 -6.17 6.26 -3.36
C GLY A 133 -5.61 4.83 -3.35
N MET A 134 -5.31 4.29 -2.16
CA MET A 134 -4.87 2.89 -2.01
C MET A 134 -5.94 1.89 -2.46
N GLY A 135 -7.20 2.16 -2.09
CA GLY A 135 -8.35 1.36 -2.52
C GLY A 135 -8.47 1.34 -4.03
N TYR A 136 -8.40 2.52 -4.66
CA TYR A 136 -8.40 2.64 -6.12
C TYR A 136 -7.25 1.88 -6.78
N LEU A 137 -6.00 2.08 -6.32
CA LEU A 137 -4.82 1.42 -6.88
C LEU A 137 -4.95 -0.11 -6.87
N LEU A 138 -5.28 -0.67 -5.70
CA LEU A 138 -5.43 -2.12 -5.55
C LEU A 138 -6.62 -2.65 -6.34
N TRP A 139 -7.73 -1.91 -6.39
CA TRP A 139 -8.91 -2.32 -7.15
C TRP A 139 -8.65 -2.32 -8.66
N SER A 140 -7.95 -1.30 -9.19
CA SER A 140 -7.52 -1.25 -10.58
C SER A 140 -6.55 -2.38 -10.92
N PHE A 141 -5.65 -2.73 -9.99
CA PHE A 141 -4.77 -3.87 -10.15
C PHE A 141 -5.54 -5.19 -10.20
N GLU A 142 -6.46 -5.42 -9.27
CA GLU A 142 -7.34 -6.61 -9.25
C GLU A 142 -8.12 -6.75 -10.55
N ARG A 143 -8.72 -5.65 -11.05
CA ARG A 143 -9.45 -5.64 -12.31
C ARG A 143 -8.60 -6.08 -13.51
N ALA A 144 -7.31 -5.81 -13.49
CA ALA A 144 -6.38 -6.23 -14.54
C ALA A 144 -5.89 -7.67 -14.40
N GLN A 145 -5.91 -8.24 -13.19
CA GLN A 145 -5.34 -9.56 -12.90
C GLN A 145 -6.38 -10.68 -12.76
N ALA A 146 -7.51 -10.40 -12.10
CA ALA A 146 -8.47 -11.42 -11.69
C ALA A 146 -9.51 -11.70 -12.78
N THR A 147 -9.64 -12.96 -13.18
CA THR A 147 -10.74 -13.42 -14.04
C THR A 147 -12.10 -13.43 -13.32
N ASN A 148 -12.09 -13.49 -11.99
CA ASN A 148 -13.26 -13.51 -11.12
C ASN A 148 -13.63 -12.13 -10.55
N TYR A 149 -13.06 -11.03 -11.08
CA TYR A 149 -13.32 -9.66 -10.64
C TYR A 149 -14.82 -9.34 -10.49
N GLY A 150 -15.63 -9.66 -11.49
CA GLY A 150 -17.07 -9.40 -11.45
C GLY A 150 -17.81 -10.22 -10.38
N GLN A 151 -17.33 -11.43 -10.06
CA GLN A 151 -17.91 -12.24 -9.00
C GLN A 151 -17.66 -11.63 -7.62
N PHE A 152 -16.51 -11.01 -7.38
CA PHE A 152 -16.27 -10.29 -6.13
C PHE A 152 -17.16 -9.08 -5.99
N LEU A 153 -17.38 -8.32 -7.07
CA LEU A 153 -18.31 -7.19 -7.06
C LEU A 153 -19.73 -7.64 -6.66
N GLU A 154 -20.27 -8.67 -7.32
CA GLU A 154 -21.58 -9.24 -6.99
C GLU A 154 -21.63 -9.77 -5.55
N LEU A 155 -20.56 -10.44 -5.11
CA LEU A 155 -20.49 -11.03 -3.79
C LEU A 155 -20.41 -9.99 -2.68
N PHE A 156 -19.64 -8.92 -2.88
CA PHE A 156 -19.57 -7.81 -1.94
C PHE A 156 -20.88 -7.04 -1.87
N ASN A 157 -21.56 -6.84 -3.01
CA ASN A 157 -22.88 -6.22 -3.03
C ASN A 157 -23.92 -7.04 -2.26
N SER A 158 -24.05 -8.33 -2.59
CA SER A 158 -25.02 -9.22 -1.95
C SER A 158 -24.81 -9.42 -0.45
N HIS A 159 -23.63 -9.05 0.08
CA HIS A 159 -23.28 -9.13 1.49
C HIS A 159 -23.19 -7.76 2.17
N ASP A 160 -23.73 -6.69 1.58
CA ASP A 160 -23.72 -5.32 2.13
C ASP A 160 -22.33 -4.89 2.62
N ALA A 161 -21.29 -5.12 1.80
CA ALA A 161 -19.91 -4.83 2.20
C ALA A 161 -19.73 -3.35 2.60
N LEU A 162 -19.11 -3.15 3.76
CA LEU A 162 -18.85 -1.85 4.36
C LEU A 162 -17.56 -1.25 3.81
N THR A 163 -17.51 0.08 3.73
CA THR A 163 -16.36 0.80 3.18
C THR A 163 -15.63 1.62 4.22
N PHE A 164 -14.30 1.62 4.14
CA PHE A 164 -13.40 2.22 5.12
C PHE A 164 -12.39 3.16 4.45
N ASN A 165 -11.85 4.09 5.25
CA ASN A 165 -10.91 5.12 4.78
C ASN A 165 -9.42 4.73 4.92
N SER A 166 -9.11 3.65 5.65
CA SER A 166 -7.73 3.25 5.96
C SER A 166 -7.62 1.77 6.34
N SER A 167 -6.43 1.18 6.19
CA SER A 167 -6.14 -0.17 6.71
C SER A 167 -6.28 -0.25 8.22
N ALA A 168 -5.87 0.79 8.95
CA ALA A 168 -6.01 0.84 10.41
C ALA A 168 -7.48 0.73 10.84
N ALA A 169 -8.38 1.51 10.23
CA ALA A 169 -9.80 1.44 10.54
C ALA A 169 -10.42 0.06 10.23
N MET A 170 -9.99 -0.60 9.15
CA MET A 170 -10.41 -1.97 8.86
C MET A 170 -9.88 -2.97 9.90
N LEU A 171 -8.60 -2.88 10.28
CA LEU A 171 -7.99 -3.76 11.27
C LEU A 171 -8.68 -3.63 12.64
N ASP A 172 -8.94 -2.40 13.08
CA ASP A 172 -9.69 -2.12 14.30
C ASP A 172 -11.10 -2.73 14.28
N ALA A 173 -11.82 -2.56 13.17
CA ALA A 173 -13.16 -3.10 12.99
C ALA A 173 -13.18 -4.63 12.95
N VAL A 174 -12.17 -5.27 12.31
CA VAL A 174 -11.99 -6.72 12.35
C VAL A 174 -11.72 -7.19 13.77
N ASN A 175 -10.80 -6.53 14.49
CA ASN A 175 -10.42 -6.91 15.85
C ASN A 175 -11.60 -6.84 16.83
N ARG A 176 -12.45 -5.80 16.71
CA ARG A 176 -13.68 -5.66 17.52
C ARG A 176 -14.81 -6.60 17.12
N GLY A 177 -14.73 -7.25 15.95
CA GLY A 177 -15.79 -8.09 15.40
C GLY A 177 -16.95 -7.32 14.76
N ASP A 178 -16.76 -6.02 14.53
CA ASP A 178 -17.69 -5.17 13.76
C ASP A 178 -17.81 -5.71 12.32
N ILE A 179 -16.67 -6.14 11.76
CA ILE A 179 -16.58 -6.92 10.52
C ILE A 179 -15.81 -8.21 10.79
N ASN A 180 -16.06 -9.24 9.99
CA ASN A 180 -15.41 -10.55 10.12
C ASN A 180 -14.29 -10.76 9.11
N MET A 181 -14.25 -9.94 8.07
CA MET A 181 -13.26 -10.00 7.00
C MET A 181 -12.96 -8.60 6.47
N ALA A 182 -11.69 -8.29 6.20
CA ALA A 182 -11.25 -7.11 5.46
C ALA A 182 -10.41 -7.54 4.25
N TYR A 183 -10.71 -6.97 3.08
CA TYR A 183 -10.04 -7.29 1.82
C TYR A 183 -9.04 -6.21 1.41
N ASN A 184 -7.87 -6.62 0.89
CA ASN A 184 -6.81 -5.73 0.39
C ASN A 184 -6.20 -4.77 1.44
N VAL A 185 -6.03 -5.24 2.68
CA VAL A 185 -5.34 -4.51 3.76
C VAL A 185 -3.83 -4.44 3.48
N VAL A 186 -3.15 -3.34 3.80
CA VAL A 186 -1.69 -3.26 3.65
C VAL A 186 -1.00 -4.11 4.73
N GLY A 187 -0.19 -5.08 4.30
CA GLY A 187 0.37 -6.13 5.15
C GLY A 187 1.31 -5.62 6.25
N SER A 188 2.03 -4.52 6.03
CA SER A 188 2.87 -3.90 7.07
C SER A 188 2.03 -3.41 8.26
N TYR A 189 0.85 -2.85 8.00
CA TYR A 189 -0.09 -2.42 9.04
C TYR A 189 -0.70 -3.63 9.74
N ALA A 190 -1.09 -4.65 8.98
CA ALA A 190 -1.63 -5.88 9.55
C ALA A 190 -0.60 -6.58 10.46
N LYS A 191 0.68 -6.61 10.07
CA LYS A 191 1.77 -7.18 10.87
C LYS A 191 2.04 -6.38 12.15
N SER A 192 2.12 -5.06 12.08
CA SER A 192 2.22 -4.24 13.28
C SER A 192 1.01 -4.39 14.20
N PHE A 193 -0.19 -4.58 13.62
CA PHE A 193 -1.40 -4.79 14.41
C PHE A 193 -1.37 -6.14 15.15
N GLU A 194 -0.87 -7.21 14.51
CA GLU A 194 -0.70 -8.54 15.11
C GLU A 194 0.31 -8.56 16.28
N GLU A 195 1.25 -7.62 16.34
CA GLU A 195 2.23 -7.54 17.44
C GLU A 195 1.57 -7.16 18.77
N ASP A 196 0.51 -6.34 18.71
CA ASP A 196 -0.21 -5.84 19.89
C ASP A 196 -1.58 -6.49 20.09
N ASN A 197 -2.09 -7.25 19.09
CA ASN A 197 -3.43 -7.82 19.10
C ASN A 197 -3.44 -9.24 18.56
N ASP A 198 -4.17 -10.12 19.24
CA ASP A 198 -4.36 -11.52 18.84
C ASP A 198 -5.75 -11.77 18.23
N GLY A 199 -6.55 -10.74 17.97
CA GLY A 199 -7.91 -10.87 17.46
C GLY A 199 -8.02 -11.08 15.94
N ILE A 200 -6.91 -11.09 15.20
CA ILE A 200 -6.92 -11.17 13.73
C ILE A 200 -6.14 -12.36 13.17
N VAL A 201 -6.44 -12.73 11.93
CA VAL A 201 -5.68 -13.71 11.13
C VAL A 201 -5.38 -13.11 9.78
N VAL A 202 -4.10 -12.97 9.45
CA VAL A 202 -3.63 -12.38 8.19
C VAL A 202 -3.37 -13.48 7.15
N VAL A 203 -3.91 -13.30 5.96
CA VAL A 203 -3.81 -14.24 4.84
C VAL A 203 -3.31 -13.53 3.59
N ALA A 204 -2.16 -13.96 3.08
CA ALA A 204 -1.69 -13.60 1.75
C ALA A 204 -2.19 -14.64 0.74
N ALA A 205 -2.92 -14.21 -0.28
CA ALA A 205 -3.57 -15.09 -1.23
C ALA A 205 -2.55 -15.75 -2.18
N THR A 206 -2.63 -17.08 -2.34
CA THR A 206 -1.62 -17.89 -3.04
C THR A 206 -1.74 -17.86 -4.55
N ASP A 207 -2.91 -17.53 -5.10
CA ASP A 207 -3.14 -17.32 -6.54
C ASP A 207 -2.38 -16.08 -7.03
N TYR A 208 -2.52 -14.97 -6.31
CA TYR A 208 -1.61 -13.83 -6.38
C TYR A 208 -1.79 -12.92 -5.17
N THR A 209 -0.73 -12.22 -4.81
CA THR A 209 -0.72 -11.19 -3.77
C THR A 209 -0.15 -9.91 -4.39
N PRO A 210 -0.95 -8.84 -4.56
CA PRO A 210 -0.43 -7.55 -5.00
C PRO A 210 0.64 -7.06 -4.03
N VAL A 211 1.73 -6.49 -4.55
CA VAL A 211 2.75 -5.87 -3.69
C VAL A 211 2.93 -4.40 -4.07
N ILE A 212 2.71 -3.56 -3.08
CA ILE A 212 2.82 -2.10 -3.17
C ILE A 212 4.23 -1.69 -2.80
N ILE A 213 4.72 -0.63 -3.45
CA ILE A 213 5.99 -0.01 -3.13
C ILE A 213 5.71 1.37 -2.55
N ARG A 214 5.97 1.56 -1.24
CA ARG A 214 6.05 2.91 -0.70
C ARG A 214 7.20 3.63 -1.35
N SER A 215 6.92 4.80 -1.88
CA SER A 215 7.89 5.60 -2.61
C SER A 215 8.03 6.99 -2.01
N ALA A 216 9.17 7.60 -2.34
CA ALA A 216 9.53 8.95 -1.94
C ALA A 216 10.12 9.72 -3.12
N PHE A 217 9.87 11.02 -3.15
CA PHE A 217 10.54 11.97 -4.03
C PHE A 217 10.78 13.31 -3.33
N VAL A 218 11.79 14.04 -3.78
CA VAL A 218 12.06 15.43 -3.35
C VAL A 218 11.21 16.38 -4.20
N ASN A 219 10.42 17.26 -3.60
CA ASN A 219 9.62 18.22 -4.36
C ASN A 219 10.53 19.24 -5.07
N LYS A 220 10.21 19.57 -6.32
CA LYS A 220 11.02 20.48 -7.16
C LYS A 220 11.18 21.89 -6.58
N THR A 221 10.20 22.34 -5.80
CA THR A 221 10.16 23.67 -5.20
C THR A 221 10.66 23.71 -3.75
N THR A 222 11.29 22.64 -3.26
CA THR A 222 11.93 22.64 -1.93
C THR A 222 12.97 23.76 -1.83
N GLU A 223 12.96 24.46 -0.69
CA GLU A 223 14.00 25.46 -0.38
C GLU A 223 15.24 24.81 0.28
N THR A 224 15.14 23.52 0.66
CA THR A 224 16.21 22.77 1.34
C THR A 224 16.62 21.48 0.59
N PRO A 225 16.91 21.53 -0.73
CA PRO A 225 17.11 20.33 -1.56
C PRO A 225 18.22 19.41 -1.05
N ILE A 226 19.26 19.96 -0.42
CA ILE A 226 20.37 19.17 0.15
C ILE A 226 19.89 18.32 1.34
N HIS A 227 19.08 18.89 2.24
CA HIS A 227 18.55 18.15 3.39
C HIS A 227 17.51 17.12 2.94
N ALA A 228 16.64 17.50 2.02
CA ALA A 228 15.66 16.61 1.41
C ALA A 228 16.32 15.39 0.74
N GLN A 229 17.37 15.62 -0.06
CA GLN A 229 18.15 14.56 -0.68
C GLN A 229 18.89 13.70 0.34
N ARG A 230 19.42 14.27 1.43
CA ARG A 230 20.03 13.48 2.52
C ARG A 230 19.02 12.53 3.14
N PHE A 231 17.80 12.98 3.41
CA PHE A 231 16.75 12.10 3.95
C PHE A 231 16.31 11.01 2.96
N LEU A 232 16.13 11.36 1.68
CA LEU A 232 15.83 10.37 0.64
C LEU A 232 16.95 9.32 0.51
N ASN A 233 18.21 9.77 0.46
CA ASN A 233 19.37 8.87 0.41
C ASN A 233 19.45 7.98 1.65
N TYR A 234 19.08 8.49 2.83
CA TYR A 234 19.01 7.70 4.05
C TYR A 234 17.97 6.59 3.95
N LEU A 235 16.75 6.87 3.45
CA LEU A 235 15.71 5.84 3.26
C LEU A 235 16.18 4.70 2.35
N LEU A 236 17.05 4.99 1.37
CA LEU A 236 17.59 4.02 0.41
C LEU A 236 18.92 3.40 0.86
N SER A 237 19.57 3.98 1.88
CA SER A 237 20.86 3.53 2.39
C SER A 237 20.75 2.15 3.05
N TYR A 238 21.88 1.42 3.13
CA TYR A 238 21.97 0.18 3.89
C TYR A 238 21.40 0.34 5.31
N GLN A 239 21.74 1.45 5.95
CA GLN A 239 21.44 1.71 7.35
C GLN A 239 19.96 1.99 7.57
N GLY A 240 19.34 2.84 6.75
CA GLY A 240 17.89 3.07 6.81
C GLY A 240 17.10 1.79 6.50
N GLN A 241 17.54 1.02 5.50
CA GLN A 241 16.89 -0.25 5.15
C GLN A 241 17.09 -1.34 6.22
N LYS A 242 18.22 -1.34 6.94
CA LYS A 242 18.46 -2.19 8.11
C LYS A 242 17.54 -1.82 9.27
N VAL A 243 17.44 -0.54 9.63
CA VAL A 243 16.49 -0.05 10.65
C VAL A 243 15.06 -0.44 10.28
N MET A 244 14.70 -0.32 9.00
CA MET A 244 13.40 -0.74 8.49
C MET A 244 13.14 -2.23 8.72
N ALA A 245 14.12 -3.08 8.43
CA ALA A 245 14.02 -4.52 8.61
C ALA A 245 13.89 -4.93 10.09
N GLU A 246 14.60 -4.23 10.97
CA GLU A 246 14.73 -4.58 12.39
C GLU A 246 13.64 -3.97 13.27
N GLN A 247 13.19 -2.76 12.95
CA GLN A 247 12.37 -1.94 13.84
C GLN A 247 11.02 -1.55 13.22
N THR A 248 10.71 -2.07 12.02
CA THR A 248 9.41 -1.85 11.38
C THR A 248 8.89 -3.15 10.76
N ASN A 249 7.63 -3.12 10.34
CA ASN A 249 7.02 -4.17 9.53
C ASN A 249 6.92 -3.84 8.05
N MET A 250 7.71 -2.86 7.58
CA MET A 250 7.87 -2.58 6.15
C MET A 250 9.04 -3.43 5.60
N PRO A 251 8.78 -4.37 4.69
CA PRO A 251 9.85 -5.12 4.02
C PRO A 251 10.82 -4.20 3.27
N PRO A 252 12.14 -4.25 3.54
CA PRO A 252 13.13 -3.44 2.82
C PRO A 252 13.32 -3.95 1.38
N ILE A 253 13.66 -3.05 0.46
CA ILE A 253 13.86 -3.37 -0.97
C ILE A 253 15.32 -3.62 -1.35
N ARG A 254 16.27 -3.19 -0.51
CA ARG A 254 17.70 -3.23 -0.82
C ARG A 254 18.19 -4.68 -0.89
N LEU A 255 18.92 -5.00 -1.96
CA LEU A 255 19.28 -6.38 -2.31
C LEU A 255 20.32 -7.01 -1.37
N ASP A 256 21.09 -6.20 -0.67
CA ASP A 256 22.20 -6.61 0.19
C ASP A 256 21.92 -6.42 1.68
N VAL A 257 20.67 -6.11 2.05
CA VAL A 257 20.22 -6.19 3.44
C VAL A 257 19.84 -7.64 3.73
N GLU A 258 20.54 -8.26 4.69
CA GLU A 258 20.28 -9.63 5.11
C GLU A 258 19.13 -9.66 6.12
N SER A 259 17.93 -9.99 5.67
CA SER A 259 16.77 -10.20 6.53
C SER A 259 15.73 -11.05 5.82
N GLU A 260 15.07 -11.91 6.60
CA GLU A 260 13.95 -12.73 6.18
C GLU A 260 12.75 -11.90 5.68
N LYS A 261 12.67 -10.65 6.13
CA LYS A 261 11.63 -9.70 5.73
C LYS A 261 11.95 -8.98 4.40
N THR A 262 13.10 -9.19 3.77
CA THR A 262 13.49 -8.41 2.58
C THR A 262 12.72 -8.80 1.33
N ALA A 263 12.54 -7.83 0.42
CA ALA A 263 11.84 -8.04 -0.84
C ALA A 263 12.46 -9.18 -1.68
N HIS A 264 13.79 -9.30 -1.71
CA HIS A 264 14.44 -10.34 -2.50
C HIS A 264 14.27 -11.73 -1.89
N VAL A 265 14.34 -11.87 -0.55
CA VAL A 265 14.03 -13.15 0.12
C VAL A 265 12.56 -13.54 -0.07
N MET A 266 11.64 -12.59 0.12
CA MET A 266 10.21 -12.82 -0.10
C MET A 266 9.92 -13.25 -1.54
N ARG A 267 10.51 -12.57 -2.53
CA ARG A 267 10.36 -12.93 -3.95
C ARG A 267 10.96 -14.28 -4.28
N ASN A 268 12.10 -14.66 -3.68
CA ASN A 268 12.68 -15.98 -3.93
C ASN A 268 11.81 -17.11 -3.36
N ARG A 269 11.12 -16.87 -2.23
CA ARG A 269 10.23 -17.87 -1.61
C ARG A 269 8.86 -17.95 -2.26
N LEU A 270 8.33 -16.83 -2.73
CA LEU A 270 6.95 -16.67 -3.15
C LEU A 270 6.85 -16.07 -4.57
N ALA A 271 7.80 -16.40 -5.45
CA ALA A 271 7.99 -15.76 -6.76
C ALA A 271 6.72 -15.73 -7.62
N ASP A 272 6.01 -16.86 -7.67
CA ASP A 272 4.80 -17.00 -8.47
C ASP A 272 3.57 -16.35 -7.82
N GLN A 273 3.59 -16.18 -6.50
CA GLN A 273 2.51 -15.59 -5.71
C GLN A 273 2.60 -14.06 -5.66
N LEU A 274 3.76 -13.48 -5.37
CA LEU A 274 3.91 -12.04 -5.18
C LEU A 274 3.93 -11.32 -6.53
N LYS A 275 3.01 -10.37 -6.72
CA LYS A 275 2.89 -9.57 -7.94
C LYS A 275 3.15 -8.10 -7.62
N PRO A 276 4.42 -7.66 -7.67
CA PRO A 276 4.74 -6.26 -7.45
C PRO A 276 4.27 -5.39 -8.59
N LEU A 277 3.79 -4.19 -8.25
CA LEU A 277 3.53 -3.14 -9.21
C LEU A 277 4.87 -2.43 -9.50
N PRO A 278 5.42 -2.50 -10.71
CA PRO A 278 6.64 -1.77 -11.03
C PRO A 278 6.38 -0.27 -11.04
N LEU A 279 7.38 0.53 -10.65
CA LEU A 279 7.34 1.98 -10.83
C LEU A 279 7.64 2.32 -12.31
N ASP A 280 6.65 2.12 -13.18
CA ASP A 280 6.77 2.39 -14.61
C ASP A 280 5.50 2.97 -15.26
N VAL A 281 5.51 3.11 -16.59
CA VAL A 281 4.41 3.69 -17.38
C VAL A 281 3.05 3.02 -17.15
N SER A 282 2.98 1.77 -16.68
CA SER A 282 1.71 1.10 -16.40
C SER A 282 0.92 1.83 -15.30
N LEU A 283 1.60 2.43 -14.34
CA LEU A 283 0.97 3.22 -13.29
C LEU A 283 0.40 4.55 -13.81
N LEU A 284 0.95 5.11 -14.89
CA LEU A 284 0.37 6.29 -15.55
C LEU A 284 -0.99 5.95 -16.17
N VAL A 285 -1.14 4.72 -16.67
CA VAL A 285 -2.43 4.21 -17.17
C VAL A 285 -3.46 4.10 -16.04
N ILE A 286 -3.05 3.68 -14.85
CA ILE A 286 -3.93 3.65 -13.66
C ILE A 286 -4.29 5.08 -13.23
N SER A 287 -3.36 6.03 -13.35
CA SER A 287 -3.59 7.44 -12.96
C SER A 287 -4.47 8.25 -13.93
N ASP A 288 -4.77 7.71 -15.11
CA ASP A 288 -5.59 8.39 -16.13
C ASP A 288 -7.01 8.65 -15.61
N GLN A 289 -7.50 9.88 -15.77
CA GLN A 289 -8.77 10.30 -15.18
C GLN A 289 -9.97 9.61 -15.81
N SER A 290 -9.95 9.39 -17.13
CA SER A 290 -11.04 8.73 -17.84
C SER A 290 -11.13 7.26 -17.43
N LYS A 291 -9.99 6.56 -17.35
CA LYS A 291 -9.94 5.17 -16.85
C LYS A 291 -10.35 5.08 -15.39
N LYS A 292 -9.90 6.01 -14.56
CA LYS A 292 -10.29 6.09 -13.15
C LYS A 292 -11.80 6.21 -12.99
N GLN A 293 -12.43 7.08 -13.77
CA GLN A 293 -13.88 7.27 -13.70
C GLN A 293 -14.64 6.00 -14.09
N ILE A 294 -14.17 5.26 -15.12
CA ILE A 294 -14.77 3.97 -15.51
C ILE A 294 -14.72 2.98 -14.35
N VAL A 295 -13.55 2.78 -13.73
CA VAL A 295 -13.38 1.83 -12.62
C VAL A 295 -14.24 2.22 -11.41
N ILE A 296 -14.29 3.51 -11.08
CA ILE A 296 -15.13 4.01 -9.99
C ILE A 296 -16.61 3.77 -10.29
N SER A 297 -17.08 4.10 -11.49
CA SER A 297 -18.48 3.90 -11.86
C SER A 297 -18.87 2.42 -11.92
N GLU A 298 -18.00 1.53 -12.40
CA GLU A 298 -18.23 0.07 -12.35
C GLU A 298 -18.40 -0.42 -10.91
N TRP A 299 -17.52 0.00 -10.01
CA TRP A 299 -17.59 -0.38 -8.60
C TRP A 299 -18.80 0.23 -7.88
N GLU A 300 -19.12 1.49 -8.17
CA GLU A 300 -20.29 2.15 -7.60
C GLU A 300 -21.57 1.47 -8.04
N ASN A 301 -21.75 1.20 -9.33
CA ASN A 301 -22.95 0.51 -9.82
C ASN A 301 -23.07 -0.89 -9.21
N ALA A 302 -21.94 -1.57 -9.02
CA ALA A 302 -21.95 -2.88 -8.41
C ALA A 302 -22.32 -2.87 -6.92
N LEU A 303 -21.98 -1.83 -6.15
CA LEU A 303 -22.25 -1.76 -4.70
C LEU A 303 -23.47 -0.91 -4.32
N LYS A 304 -24.12 -0.25 -5.28
CA LYS A 304 -25.24 0.68 -5.05
C LYS A 304 -26.62 0.12 -5.38
N ASP A 305 -26.73 -1.11 -5.86
CA ASP A 305 -28.06 -1.62 -6.16
C ASP A 305 -28.79 -1.89 -4.82
N TYR A 306 -29.69 -0.95 -4.49
CA TYR A 306 -30.67 -0.86 -3.38
C TYR A 306 -30.34 0.12 -2.21
N GLU A 307 -30.29 1.43 -2.49
CA GLU A 307 -30.84 2.44 -1.54
C GLU A 307 -32.38 2.42 -1.57
#